data_AF-A0A3D5WI36-F1
#
_entry.id   AF-A0A3D5WI36-F1
#
_cell.length_a   1.000
_cell.length_b   1.000
_cell.length_c   1.000
_cell.angle_alpha   90.00
_cell.angle_beta   90.00
_cell.angle_gamma   90.00
#
_symmetry.space_group_name_H-M   'P 1'
#
loop_
_entity.id
_entity.type
_entity.pdbx_description
1 polymer ?
#
loop_
_entity_poly.entity_id
_entity_poly.type
_entity_poly.pdbx_seq_one_letter_code
_entity_poly.pdbx_strand_id
1 'polypeptide(L)' 'MDGTGYPFGRSAAELNTQERIMACVDIYQALTESRPYKQGMTHEKASGILWDMVKKGWIDGDIVREVDSCFAAI' A
#
# COMPACT_ATOMS: atom_id res chain seq x y z
N MET A 1 8.22 -1.58 -5.66
CA MET A 1 8.01 -1.72 -7.11
C MET A 1 9.33 -1.59 -7.85
N ASP A 2 10.21 -0.73 -7.33
CA ASP A 2 11.67 -0.73 -7.40
C ASP A 2 12.47 -2.07 -7.31
N GLY A 3 11.86 -3.25 -7.21
CA GLY A 3 12.60 -4.53 -7.22
C GLY A 3 13.40 -4.86 -5.95
N THR A 4 13.24 -4.09 -4.87
CA THR A 4 13.96 -4.33 -3.60
C THR A 4 13.24 -5.29 -2.65
N GLY A 5 12.07 -5.77 -3.05
CA GLY A 5 11.23 -6.67 -2.25
C GLY A 5 11.73 -8.12 -2.19
N TYR A 6 11.06 -8.93 -1.37
CA TYR A 6 11.37 -10.35 -1.18
C TYR A 6 10.27 -11.25 -1.79
N PRO A 7 10.52 -12.55 -2.01
CA PRO A 7 11.82 -13.24 -1.91
C PRO A 7 12.68 -13.10 -3.17
N PHE A 8 12.11 -12.67 -4.29
CA PHE A 8 12.78 -12.70 -5.60
C PHE A 8 13.18 -11.33 -6.16
N GLY A 9 12.91 -10.22 -5.46
CA GLY A 9 13.30 -8.89 -5.96
C GLY A 9 12.59 -8.43 -7.24
N ARG A 10 11.33 -8.85 -7.45
CA ARG A 10 10.61 -8.53 -8.69
C ARG A 10 10.29 -7.04 -8.80
N SER A 11 10.56 -6.49 -9.97
CA SER A 11 10.18 -5.14 -10.36
C SER A 11 8.68 -5.04 -10.72
N ALA A 12 8.17 -3.81 -10.85
CA ALA A 12 6.78 -3.57 -11.25
C ALA A 12 6.37 -4.26 -12.55
N ALA A 13 7.28 -4.36 -13.53
CA ALA A 13 7.02 -4.98 -14.82
C ALA A 13 6.90 -6.51 -14.75
N GLU A 14 7.47 -7.11 -13.70
CA GLU A 14 7.45 -8.56 -13.48
C GLU A 14 6.29 -9.00 -12.57
N LEU A 15 5.61 -8.05 -11.94
CA LEU A 15 4.45 -8.28 -11.09
C LEU A 15 3.17 -8.08 -11.89
N ASN A 16 2.25 -9.02 -11.80
CA ASN A 16 0.92 -8.84 -12.35
C ASN A 16 0.09 -7.84 -11.52
N THR A 17 -1.02 -7.36 -12.06
CA THR A 17 -1.86 -6.36 -11.40
C THR A 17 -2.37 -6.82 -10.03
N GLN A 18 -2.75 -8.09 -9.89
CA GLN A 18 -3.27 -8.64 -8.64
C GLN A 18 -2.19 -8.66 -7.53
N GLU A 19 -0.95 -9.03 -7.85
CA GLU A 19 0.17 -8.97 -6.91
C GLU A 19 0.43 -7.53 -6.43
N ARG A 20 0.38 -6.56 -7.35
CA ARG A 20 0.56 -5.14 -7.04
C ARG A 20 -0.61 -4.60 -6.19
N ILE A 21 -1.84 -5.06 -6.44
CA ILE A 21 -3.02 -4.72 -5.62
C ILE A 21 -2.85 -5.25 -4.20
N MET A 22 -2.52 -6.53 -4.06
CA MET A 22 -2.32 -7.17 -2.76
C MET A 22 -1.27 -6.43 -1.92
N ALA A 23 -0.15 -6.03 -2.52
CA ALA A 23 0.87 -5.27 -1.82
C ALA A 23 0.33 -3.95 -1.23
N CYS A 24 -0.43 -3.18 -2.02
CA CYS A 24 -0.97 -1.89 -1.55
C CYS A 24 -2.02 -2.07 -0.46
N VAL A 25 -2.93 -3.04 -0.63
CA VAL A 25 -4.03 -3.30 0.31
C VAL A 25 -3.52 -3.90 1.63
N ASP A 26 -2.54 -4.81 1.60
CA ASP A 26 -1.95 -5.41 2.80
C ASP A 26 -1.24 -4.35 3.66
N ILE A 27 -0.51 -3.42 3.03
CA ILE A 27 0.10 -2.28 3.74
C ILE A 27 -0.98 -1.39 4.35
N TYR A 28 -2.01 -1.02 3.59
CA TYR A 28 -3.10 -0.18 4.12
C TYR A 28 -3.75 -0.83 5.34
N GLN A 29 -4.11 -2.11 5.23
CA GLN A 29 -4.72 -2.86 6.31
C GLN A 29 -3.81 -2.92 7.54
N ALA A 30 -2.51 -3.17 7.37
CA ALA A 30 -1.57 -3.18 8.50
C ALA A 30 -1.41 -1.81 9.18
N LEU A 31 -1.66 -0.71 8.48
CA LEU A 31 -1.62 0.64 9.03
C LEU A 31 -2.91 0.98 9.81
N THR A 32 -4.08 0.59 9.30
CA THR A 32 -5.39 0.92 9.87
C THR A 32 -5.89 -0.10 10.88
N GLU A 33 -5.34 -1.31 10.90
CA GLU A 33 -5.70 -2.34 11.87
C GLU A 33 -5.25 -1.98 13.29
N SER A 34 -6.18 -2.06 14.24
CA SER A 34 -5.87 -1.95 15.66
C SER A 34 -5.38 -3.28 16.21
N ARG A 35 -4.23 -3.26 16.87
CA ARG A 35 -3.58 -4.42 17.52
C ARG A 35 -3.44 -4.14 19.02
N PRO A 36 -3.28 -5.16 19.89
CA PRO A 36 -3.21 -4.97 21.34
C PRO A 36 -2.19 -3.91 21.82
N TYR A 37 -1.13 -3.66 21.04
CA TYR A 37 -0.05 -2.71 21.36
C TYR A 37 -0.01 -1.47 20.47
N LYS A 38 -0.93 -1.33 19.50
CA LYS A 38 -0.92 -0.24 18.53
C LYS A 38 -2.33 0.03 18.04
N GLN A 39 -2.83 1.24 18.30
CA GLN A 39 -4.07 1.68 17.68
C GLN A 39 -3.88 1.88 16.17
N GLY A 40 -4.88 1.47 15.41
CA GLY A 40 -4.94 1.69 13.97
C GLY A 40 -4.88 3.16 13.61
N MET A 41 -4.23 3.48 12.49
CA MET A 41 -4.17 4.84 11.96
C MET A 41 -5.52 5.22 11.33
N THR A 42 -5.81 6.53 11.30
CA THR A 42 -6.94 7.03 10.50
C THR A 42 -6.65 6.86 9.02
N HIS A 43 -7.72 6.87 8.22
CA HIS A 43 -7.63 6.80 6.76
C HIS A 43 -6.65 7.84 6.20
N GLU A 44 -6.75 9.10 6.60
CA GLU A 44 -5.92 10.20 6.08
C GLU A 44 -4.43 9.97 6.37
N LYS A 45 -4.12 9.43 7.55
CA LYS A 45 -2.73 9.10 7.93
C LYS A 45 -2.20 7.92 7.14
N ALA A 46 -3.00 6.85 6.99
CA ALA A 46 -2.61 5.67 6.24
C ALA A 46 -2.43 5.99 4.75
N SER A 47 -3.38 6.70 4.12
CA SER A 47 -3.28 7.19 2.74
C SER A 47 -2.06 8.09 2.54
N GLY A 48 -1.78 9.00 3.48
CA GLY A 48 -0.57 9.83 3.42
C GLY A 48 0.72 9.01 3.37
N ILE A 49 0.83 7.95 4.18
CA ILE A 49 1.97 7.04 4.15
C ILE A 49 2.05 6.30 2.81
N LEU A 50 0.94 5.81 2.28
CA LEU A 50 0.92 5.15 0.97
C LEU A 50 1.42 6.07 -0.13
N TRP A 51 0.93 7.31 -0.18
CA TRP A 51 1.38 8.31 -1.17
C TRP A 51 2.87 8.63 -1.04
N ASP A 52 3.43 8.65 0.17
CA ASP A 52 4.88 8.79 0.36
C ASP A 52 5.66 7.56 -0.11
N MET A 53 5.10 6.35 -0.02
CA MET A 53 5.68 5.13 -0.58
C MET A 53 5.63 5.13 -2.12
N VAL A 54 4.56 5.68 -2.73
CA VAL A 54 4.46 5.89 -4.18
C VAL A 54 5.57 6.83 -4.66
N LYS A 55 5.81 7.96 -3.99
CA LYS A 55 6.91 8.89 -4.32
C LYS A 55 8.29 8.23 -4.30
N LYS A 56 8.46 7.20 -3.45
CA LYS A 56 9.70 6.41 -3.36
C LYS A 56 9.78 5.28 -4.40
N GLY A 57 8.74 5.06 -5.20
CA GLY A 57 8.66 3.95 -6.17
C GLY A 57 8.46 2.58 -5.53
N TRP A 58 8.00 2.53 -4.28
CA TRP A 58 7.85 1.28 -3.54
C TRP A 58 6.55 0.55 -3.85
N ILE A 59 5.49 1.27 -4.22
CA ILE A 59 4.16 0.72 -4.53
C ILE A 59 3.51 1.45 -5.71
N ASP A 60 2.40 0.91 -6.23
CA ASP A 60 1.72 1.44 -7.42
C ASP A 60 0.91 2.70 -7.09
N GLY A 61 1.12 3.78 -7.84
CA GLY A 61 0.34 5.01 -7.65
C GLY A 61 -1.11 4.90 -8.09
N ASP A 62 -1.38 4.16 -9.17
CA ASP A 62 -2.75 4.03 -9.70
C ASP A 62 -3.61 3.22 -8.73
N ILE A 63 -3.04 2.13 -8.17
CA ILE A 63 -3.76 1.31 -7.18
C ILE A 63 -3.93 2.09 -5.87
N VAL A 64 -2.93 2.83 -5.41
CA VAL A 64 -3.05 3.65 -4.19
C VAL A 64 -4.16 4.68 -4.35
N ARG A 65 -4.32 5.29 -5.53
CA ARG A 65 -5.47 6.18 -5.81
C ARG A 65 -6.81 5.47 -5.65
N GLU A 66 -6.95 4.26 -6.20
CA GLU A 66 -8.19 3.49 -6.05
C GLU A 66 -8.44 3.11 -4.58
N VAL A 67 -7.42 2.67 -3.84
CA VAL A 67 -7.49 2.39 -2.40
C VAL A 67 -7.97 3.62 -1.63
N ASP A 68 -7.35 4.78 -1.87
CA ASP A 68 -7.70 6.04 -1.22
C ASP A 68 -9.18 6.39 -1.47
N SER A 69 -9.62 6.32 -2.72
CA SER A 69 -11.01 6.60 -3.10
C SER A 69 -12.03 5.63 -2.49
N CYS A 70 -11.70 4.34 -2.42
CA CYS A 70 -12.61 3.30 -1.90
C CYS A 70 -12.80 3.41 -0.39
N PHE A 71 -11.74 3.71 0.36
CA PHE A 71 -11.79 3.75 1.81
C PHE A 71 -12.08 5.13 2.39
N ALA A 72 -11.97 6.21 1.61
CA ALA A 72 -12.37 7.55 2.04
C ALA A 72 -13.89 7.68 2.33
N ALA A 73 -14.70 6.77 1.79
CA ALA A 73 -16.16 6.79 1.93
C ALA A 73 -16.69 5.92 3.10
N ILE A 74 -15.81 5.31 3.89
CA ILE A 74 -16.14 4.36 4.97
C ILE A 74 -15.76 4.98 6.32
#